data_AF-A0A537TH68-F1
#
_entry.id   AF-A0A537TH68-F1
#
_cell.length_a   1.000
_cell.length_b   1.000
_cell.length_c   1.000
_cell.angle_alpha   90.00
_cell.angle_beta   90.00
_cell.angle_gamma   90.00
#
_symmetry.space_group_name_H-M   'P 1'
#
loop_
_entity.id
_entity.type
_entity.pdbx_description
1 polymer ?
#
loop_
_entity_poly.entity_id
_entity_poly.type
_entity_poly.pdbx_seq_one_letter_code
_entity_poly.pdbx_strand_id
1 'polypeptide(L)'
;MTRSERRSGRPWSVPLALGDVPEAGRHIDLVADTKTRAAVAEHAGLAALPRLEASFDVAPHGRGGLRVIGRLSATVGQTCIVTLEALE
;
A
#
# COMPACT_ATOMS: atom_id res chain seq x y z
N MET A 1 23.17 -4.37 -4.11
CA MET A 1 21.78 -4.07 -4.49
C MET A 1 21.56 -2.57 -4.36
N THR A 2 21.43 -1.89 -5.49
CA THR A 2 21.37 -0.42 -5.56
C THR A 2 19.96 0.10 -5.25
N ARG A 3 19.84 1.38 -4.83
CA ARG A 3 18.56 2.02 -4.49
C ARG A 3 17.55 2.02 -5.66
N SER A 4 18.04 1.92 -6.91
CA SER A 4 17.21 1.83 -8.12
C SER A 4 16.49 0.49 -8.27
N GLU A 5 17.14 -0.63 -7.95
CA GLU A 5 16.56 -1.97 -8.14
C GLU A 5 15.38 -2.22 -7.17
N ARG A 6 15.46 -1.70 -5.94
CA ARG A 6 14.37 -1.76 -4.93
C ARG A 6 13.08 -1.04 -5.37
N ARG A 7 13.17 -0.11 -6.33
CA ARG A 7 12.02 0.68 -6.82
C ARG A 7 11.24 -0.06 -7.91
N SER A 8 11.90 -0.97 -8.65
CA SER A 8 11.30 -1.66 -9.80
C SER A 8 10.27 -2.73 -9.43
N GLY A 9 10.16 -3.12 -8.15
CA GLY A 9 9.23 -4.14 -7.67
C GLY A 9 8.16 -3.61 -6.70
N ARG A 10 7.99 -2.29 -6.57
CA ARG A 10 7.01 -1.71 -5.64
C ARG A 10 5.86 -1.08 -6.44
N PRO A 11 4.73 -1.79 -6.62
CA PRO A 11 3.62 -1.30 -7.43
C PRO A 11 2.98 -0.03 -6.87
N TRP A 12 3.17 0.25 -5.57
CA TRP A 12 2.77 1.50 -4.93
C TRP A 12 3.82 1.97 -3.92
N SER A 13 4.29 3.21 -4.03
CA SER A 13 5.24 3.82 -3.10
C SER A 13 5.19 5.33 -3.18
N VAL A 14 5.12 5.99 -2.03
CA VAL A 14 5.16 7.45 -1.91
C VAL A 14 6.37 7.84 -1.07
N PRO A 15 7.36 8.57 -1.62
CA PRO A 15 8.52 9.01 -0.86
C PRO A 15 8.14 10.09 0.14
N LEU A 16 8.64 9.99 1.37
CA LEU A 16 8.51 10.98 2.42
C LEU A 16 9.91 11.37 2.92
N ALA A 17 10.24 12.66 2.86
CA ALA A 17 11.49 13.15 3.39
C ALA A 17 11.41 13.30 4.91
N LEU A 18 12.50 13.02 5.64
CA LEU A 18 12.54 13.16 7.10
C LEU A 18 12.23 14.59 7.55
N GLY A 19 12.74 15.59 6.82
CA GLY A 19 12.47 17.01 7.10
C GLY A 19 11.05 17.47 6.77
N ASP A 20 10.25 16.65 6.08
CA ASP A 20 8.85 16.92 5.75
C ASP A 20 7.89 16.49 6.87
N VAL A 21 8.42 15.89 7.94
CA VAL A 21 7.66 15.46 9.11
C VAL A 21 8.00 16.39 10.28
N PRO A 22 7.07 17.24 10.72
CA PRO A 22 7.29 18.11 11.87
C PRO A 22 7.34 17.30 13.16
N GLU A 23 7.84 17.93 14.23
CA GLU A 23 7.96 17.32 15.56
C GLU A 23 6.62 16.83 16.13
N ALA A 24 5.53 17.53 15.78
CA ALA A 24 4.16 17.18 16.13
C ALA A 24 3.62 15.93 15.38
N GLY A 25 4.35 15.44 14.38
CA GLY A 25 3.90 14.39 13.47
C GLY A 25 3.04 14.92 12.32
N ARG A 26 2.80 14.04 11.34
CA ARG A 26 2.09 14.32 10.09
C ARG A 26 1.13 13.21 9.76
N HIS A 27 -0.11 13.57 9.49
CA HIS A 27 -1.10 12.69 8.90
C HIS A 27 -0.96 12.68 7.37
N ILE A 28 -1.04 11.49 6.77
CA ILE A 28 -0.89 11.28 5.32
C ILE A 28 -1.99 10.33 4.85
N ASP A 29 -2.89 10.85 4.02
CA ASP A 29 -3.86 10.06 3.29
C ASP A 29 -3.37 9.81 1.86
N LEU A 30 -3.42 8.56 1.44
CA LEU A 30 -2.98 8.08 0.14
C LEU A 30 -4.15 7.37 -0.53
N VAL A 31 -4.54 7.83 -1.71
CA VAL A 31 -5.50 7.16 -2.58
C VAL A 31 -4.77 6.68 -3.82
N ALA A 32 -4.79 5.37 -4.07
CA ALA A 32 -4.15 4.83 -5.26
C ALA A 32 -4.96 5.20 -6.51
N ASP A 33 -4.30 5.77 -7.51
CA ASP A 33 -4.91 6.04 -8.81
C ASP A 33 -5.13 4.74 -9.61
N THR A 34 -5.87 4.83 -10.71
CA THR A 34 -6.23 3.66 -11.52
C THR A 34 -5.04 2.85 -12.02
N LYS A 35 -3.93 3.49 -12.42
CA LYS A 35 -2.72 2.81 -12.89
C LYS A 35 -2.03 2.08 -11.74
N THR A 36 -1.90 2.75 -10.59
CA THR A 36 -1.37 2.13 -9.37
C THR A 36 -2.21 0.93 -8.94
N ARG A 37 -3.55 1.06 -8.93
CA ARG A 37 -4.45 -0.05 -8.58
C ARG A 37 -4.31 -1.24 -9.53
N ALA A 38 -4.17 -1.00 -10.84
CA ALA A 38 -3.93 -2.06 -11.82
C ALA A 38 -2.59 -2.77 -11.57
N ALA A 39 -1.50 -2.01 -11.37
CA ALA A 39 -0.18 -2.59 -11.08
C ALA A 39 -0.17 -3.40 -9.77
N VAL A 40 -0.88 -2.93 -8.73
CA VAL A 40 -1.04 -3.67 -7.46
C VAL A 40 -1.87 -4.93 -7.67
N ALA A 41 -2.96 -4.87 -8.45
CA ALA A 41 -3.80 -6.03 -8.75
C ALA A 41 -3.01 -7.12 -9.51
N GLU A 42 -2.27 -6.74 -10.54
CA GLU A 42 -1.41 -7.68 -11.29
C GLU A 42 -0.33 -8.28 -10.39
N HIS A 43 0.33 -7.45 -9.57
CA HIS A 43 1.36 -7.93 -8.64
C HIS A 43 0.80 -8.89 -7.57
N ALA A 44 -0.43 -8.67 -7.12
CA ALA A 44 -1.10 -9.47 -6.10
C ALA A 44 -1.94 -10.63 -6.66
N GLY A 45 -2.03 -10.80 -7.98
CA GLY A 45 -2.85 -11.83 -8.62
C GLY A 45 -4.36 -11.65 -8.41
N LEU A 46 -4.83 -10.41 -8.24
CA LEU A 46 -6.24 -10.10 -8.00
C LEU A 46 -7.00 -9.93 -9.32
N ALA A 47 -8.24 -10.39 -9.38
CA ALA A 47 -9.10 -10.19 -10.55
C ALA A 47 -9.50 -8.70 -10.71
N ALA A 48 -9.69 -8.00 -9.61
CA ALA A 48 -9.90 -6.56 -9.60
C ALA A 48 -9.44 -5.91 -8.29
N LEU A 49 -9.11 -4.62 -8.35
CA LEU A 49 -8.82 -3.79 -7.18
C LEU A 49 -9.53 -2.42 -7.30
N PRO A 50 -10.85 -2.38 -7.10
CA PRO A 50 -11.64 -1.15 -7.25
C PRO A 50 -11.23 -0.03 -6.28
N ARG A 51 -10.81 -0.37 -5.06
CA ARG A 51 -10.44 0.60 -4.02
C ARG A 51 -9.14 0.18 -3.35
N LEU A 52 -8.22 1.12 -3.21
CA LEU A 52 -7.00 0.96 -2.43
C LEU A 52 -6.61 2.32 -1.85
N GLU A 53 -6.59 2.41 -0.53
CA GLU A 53 -6.31 3.63 0.20
C GLU A 53 -5.53 3.32 1.48
N ALA A 54 -4.76 4.29 1.93
CA ALA A 54 -4.01 4.19 3.17
C ALA A 54 -4.06 5.52 3.91
N SER A 55 -4.18 5.45 5.22
CA SER A 55 -4.13 6.60 6.12
C SER A 55 -3.07 6.32 7.16
N PHE A 56 -2.05 7.18 7.25
CA PHE A 56 -0.88 7.00 8.10
C PHE A 56 -0.61 8.24 8.96
N ASP A 57 -0.33 8.01 10.24
CA ASP A 57 0.23 8.95 11.17
C ASP A 57 1.73 8.70 11.29
N VAL A 58 2.52 9.68 10.86
CA VAL A 58 3.98 9.64 10.89
C VAL A 58 4.48 10.60 11.95
N ALA A 59 5.18 10.09 12.97
CA ALA A 59 5.78 10.91 14.01
C ALA A 59 7.30 10.65 14.10
N PRO A 60 8.11 11.65 14.46
CA PRO A 60 9.53 11.40 14.72
C PRO A 60 9.71 10.46 15.90
N HIS A 61 10.76 9.63 15.83
CA HIS A 61 11.07 8.63 16.84
C HIS A 61 12.59 8.53 17.05
N GLY A 62 13.05 8.89 18.25
CA GLY A 62 14.47 8.88 18.62
C GLY A 62 15.33 9.89 17.85
N ARG A 63 16.63 9.61 17.71
CA ARG A 63 17.60 10.47 16.98
C ARG A 63 17.50 10.28 15.46
N GLY A 64 16.38 10.66 14.87
CA GLY A 64 16.23 10.74 13.40
C GLY A 64 15.48 9.57 12.75
N GLY A 65 14.78 8.75 13.53
CA GLY A 65 13.83 7.78 13.00
C GLY A 65 12.44 8.39 12.78
N LEU A 66 11.63 7.72 11.96
CA LEU A 66 10.19 7.98 11.86
C LEU A 66 9.45 6.73 12.33
N ARG A 67 8.40 6.95 13.11
CA ARG A 67 7.41 5.94 13.46
C ARG A 67 6.16 6.20 12.62
N VAL A 68 5.75 5.17 11.88
CA VAL A 68 4.56 5.21 11.04
C VAL A 68 3.54 4.24 11.64
N ILE A 69 2.37 4.74 12.04
CA ILE A 69 1.19 3.91 12.30
C ILE A 69 0.17 4.24 11.23
N GLY A 70 -0.66 3.28 10.81
CA GLY A 70 -1.84 3.65 10.06
C GLY A 70 -2.71 2.46 9.71
N ARG A 71 -3.66 2.71 8.81
CA ARG A 71 -4.58 1.72 8.26
C ARG A 71 -4.47 1.71 6.75
N LEU A 72 -4.29 0.52 6.20
CA LEU A 72 -4.46 0.23 4.79
C LEU A 72 -5.86 -0.38 4.59
N SER A 73 -6.60 0.08 3.60
CA SER A 73 -7.93 -0.44 3.26
C SER A 73 -8.03 -0.68 1.76
N ALA A 74 -8.51 -1.86 1.39
CA ALA A 74 -8.64 -2.27 0.01
C ALA A 74 -9.94 -3.04 -0.20
N THR A 75 -10.56 -2.86 -1.36
CA THR A 75 -11.64 -3.71 -1.84
C THR A 75 -11.08 -4.53 -2.99
N VAL A 76 -11.06 -5.85 -2.83
CA VAL A 76 -10.51 -6.79 -3.80
C VAL A 76 -11.62 -7.56 -4.49
N GLY A 77 -11.54 -7.68 -5.80
CA GLY A 77 -12.32 -8.62 -6.58
C GLY A 77 -11.53 -9.91 -6.72
N GLN A 78 -12.14 -11.01 -6.31
CA GLN A 78 -11.58 -12.35 -6.40
C GLN A 78 -12.56 -13.25 -7.14
N THR A 79 -12.07 -13.99 -8.13
CA THR A 79 -12.88 -14.98 -8.82
C THR A 79 -12.97 -16.22 -7.93
N CYS A 80 -14.10 -16.40 -7.27
CA CYS A 80 -14.35 -17.62 -6.50
C CYS A 80 -14.79 -18.73 -7.46
N ILE A 81 -14.05 -19.84 -7.48
CA ILE A 81 -14.54 -21.09 -8.06
C ILE A 81 -15.38 -21.75 -6.98
N VAL A 82 -16.71 -21.78 -7.15
CA VAL A 82 -17.59 -22.63 -6.35
C VAL A 82 -17.66 -23.97 -7.08
N THR A 83 -16.93 -24.96 -6.59
CA THR A 83 -17.20 -26.34 -6.99
C THR A 83 -18.49 -26.78 -6.29
N LEU A 84 -19.57 -26.91 -7.08
CA LEU A 84 -20.88 -27.44 -6.68
C LEU A 84 -20.95 -28.97 -6.85
N GLU A 85 -19.82 -29.66 -6.77
CA GLU A 85 -19.76 -31.12 -6.79
C GLU A 85 -19.74 -31.65 -5.35
N ALA A 86 -20.68 -32.54 -5.04
CA ALA A 86 -20.74 -33.21 -3.76
C ALA A 86 -19.48 -34.08 -3.60
N LEU A 87 -18.76 -33.89 -2.49
CA LEU A 87 -17.79 -34.88 -2.04
C LEU A 87 -18.58 -36.05 -1.46
N GLU A 88 -18.55 -37.19 -2.16
CA GLU A 88 -18.91 -38.50 -1.59
C GLU A 88 -17.76 -39.06 -0.74
#